data_AF-A0A9W9VPS0-F1
#
_entry.id   AF-A0A9W9VPS0-F1
#
_cell.length_a   1.000
_cell.length_b   1.000
_cell.length_c   1.000
_cell.angle_alpha   90.00
_cell.angle_beta   90.00
_cell.angle_gamma   90.00
#
_symmetry.space_group_name_H-M   'P 1'
#
loop_
_entity.id
_entity.type
_entity.pdbx_description
1 polymer ?
#
loop_
_entity_poly.entity_id
_entity_poly.type
_entity_poly.pdbx_seq_one_letter_code
_entity_poly.pdbx_strand_id
1 'polypeptide(L)'
;MTATSPDTSNPVYFWKPEGETGFLGQWWPSSFKWETDGETYNYANAEQYMMHRKALLFAGPTNEITQQLATGWQTHPREIRNLGRKIPNFSDEIWEENRFAIVVEGSYLKFSQNEELKQMLLATGERELVEASPMDRIWGVGFGARNAGSNRHKWGLNLLGKALMETRKRLVNEGRNYD
;
A
#
# COMPACT_ATOMS: atom_id res chain seq x y z
N MET A 1 16.23 -33.67 -7.74
CA MET A 1 15.92 -32.85 -6.54
C MET A 1 14.56 -32.21 -6.80
N THR A 2 13.52 -32.72 -6.17
CA THR A 2 12.15 -32.17 -6.32
C THR A 2 12.12 -30.82 -5.60
N ALA A 3 11.94 -29.74 -6.36
CA ALA A 3 11.62 -28.44 -5.80
C ALA A 3 10.30 -28.59 -5.02
N THR A 4 10.37 -28.57 -3.70
CA THR A 4 9.20 -28.52 -2.84
C THR A 4 8.44 -27.26 -3.23
N SER A 5 7.20 -27.43 -3.74
CA SER A 5 6.31 -26.29 -3.97
C SER A 5 6.25 -25.48 -2.67
N PRO A 6 6.41 -24.14 -2.72
CA PRO A 6 6.36 -23.32 -1.52
C PRO A 6 5.03 -23.57 -0.80
N ASP A 7 5.07 -23.79 0.50
CA ASP A 7 3.87 -23.94 1.33
C ASP A 7 3.04 -22.65 1.25
N THR A 8 1.99 -22.68 0.43
CA THR A 8 1.04 -21.57 0.26
C THR A 8 -0.08 -21.59 1.29
N SER A 9 -0.09 -22.53 2.25
CA SER A 9 -1.21 -22.75 3.16
C SER A 9 -1.34 -21.68 4.25
N ASN A 10 -0.24 -20.96 4.55
CA ASN A 10 -0.20 -20.00 5.65
C ASN A 10 -0.17 -18.54 5.16
N PRO A 11 -1.10 -17.68 5.63
CA PRO A 11 -1.07 -16.25 5.33
C PRO A 11 0.20 -15.56 5.85
N VAL A 12 0.66 -14.53 5.13
CA VAL A 12 1.70 -13.61 5.59
C VAL A 12 1.03 -12.45 6.33
N TYR A 13 1.18 -12.43 7.65
CA TYR A 13 0.70 -11.31 8.46
C TYR A 13 1.73 -10.20 8.52
N PHE A 14 1.27 -8.95 8.39
CA PHE A 14 2.10 -7.75 8.53
C PHE A 14 1.32 -6.63 9.21
N TRP A 15 2.01 -5.69 9.85
CA TRP A 15 1.36 -4.52 10.48
C TRP A 15 2.30 -3.33 10.62
N LYS A 16 3.33 -3.47 11.47
CA LYS A 16 4.27 -2.38 11.77
C LYS A 16 5.52 -2.47 10.90
N PRO A 17 6.16 -1.33 10.57
CA PRO A 17 7.35 -1.33 9.73
C PRO A 17 8.57 -1.97 10.39
N GLU A 18 8.62 -2.10 11.72
CA GLU A 18 9.78 -2.67 12.42
C GLU A 18 9.86 -4.22 12.39
N GLY A 19 8.91 -4.89 11.70
CA GLY A 19 8.90 -6.35 11.55
C GLY A 19 9.50 -6.84 10.23
N GLU A 20 9.80 -8.14 10.14
CA GLU A 20 10.33 -8.79 8.93
C GLU A 20 9.42 -8.61 7.69
N THR A 21 8.11 -8.49 7.91
CA THR A 21 7.10 -8.25 6.87
C THR A 21 6.70 -6.78 6.76
N GLY A 22 7.39 -5.89 7.48
CA GLY A 22 7.11 -4.45 7.52
C GLY A 22 7.16 -3.79 6.14
N PHE A 23 7.96 -4.34 5.23
CA PHE A 23 8.08 -3.90 3.85
C PHE A 23 6.76 -3.94 3.06
N LEU A 24 5.77 -4.70 3.51
CA LEU A 24 4.42 -4.73 2.93
C LEU A 24 3.58 -3.50 3.31
N GLY A 25 3.92 -2.81 4.40
CA GLY A 25 3.18 -1.66 4.90
C GLY A 25 3.37 -0.37 4.08
N GLN A 26 2.36 0.51 4.13
CA GLN A 26 2.38 1.82 3.46
C GLN A 26 3.43 2.78 4.03
N TRP A 27 3.76 2.64 5.32
CA TRP A 27 4.72 3.47 6.05
C TRP A 27 6.17 3.02 5.93
N TRP A 28 6.44 1.88 5.29
CA TRP A 28 7.81 1.43 5.08
C TRP A 28 8.58 2.45 4.22
N PRO A 29 9.76 2.92 4.66
CA PRO A 29 10.58 3.85 3.89
C PRO A 29 10.99 3.21 2.56
N SER A 30 10.47 3.75 1.46
CA SER A 30 10.79 3.30 0.10
C SER A 30 10.46 4.41 -0.86
N SER A 31 11.52 4.96 -1.46
CA SER A 31 11.39 6.07 -2.39
C SER A 31 10.99 5.59 -3.79
N PHE A 32 10.01 6.26 -4.37
CA PHE A 32 9.57 6.01 -5.75
C PHE A 32 9.01 7.28 -6.39
N LYS A 33 8.89 7.25 -7.71
CA LYS A 33 8.36 8.35 -8.52
C LYS A 33 6.97 8.03 -9.07
N TRP A 34 6.17 9.07 -9.29
CA TRP A 34 4.96 8.99 -10.10
C TRP A 34 5.00 10.10 -11.16
N GLU A 35 4.91 9.70 -12.41
CA GLU A 35 4.86 10.60 -13.56
C GLU A 35 3.43 10.62 -14.10
N THR A 36 2.83 11.80 -14.20
CA THR A 36 1.46 12.00 -14.71
C THR A 36 1.35 13.42 -15.27
N ASP A 37 0.62 13.58 -16.37
CA ASP A 37 0.30 14.90 -16.94
C ASP A 37 1.51 15.81 -17.19
N GLY A 38 2.68 15.22 -17.48
CA GLY A 38 3.94 15.95 -17.69
C GLY A 38 4.67 16.35 -16.40
N GLU A 39 4.13 16.03 -15.23
CA GLU A 39 4.71 16.32 -13.92
C GLU A 39 5.37 15.05 -13.31
N THR A 40 6.37 15.26 -12.46
CA THR A 40 7.04 14.17 -11.71
C THR A 40 6.98 14.43 -10.22
N TYR A 41 6.38 13.51 -9.48
CA TYR A 41 6.30 13.54 -8.03
C TYR A 41 7.21 12.47 -7.41
N ASN A 42 7.91 12.81 -6.32
CA ASN A 42 8.77 11.89 -5.58
C ASN A 42 8.18 11.67 -4.18
N TYR A 43 8.06 10.40 -3.78
CA TYR A 43 7.50 10.02 -2.48
C TYR A 43 8.54 9.30 -1.64
N ALA A 44 8.46 9.44 -0.32
CA ALA A 44 9.30 8.72 0.64
C ALA A 44 8.73 7.34 1.03
N ASN A 45 7.41 7.17 0.86
CA ASN A 45 6.66 5.95 1.15
C ASN A 45 5.29 6.00 0.47
N ALA A 46 4.58 4.88 0.49
CA ALA A 46 3.31 4.74 -0.20
C ALA A 46 2.14 5.45 0.51
N GLU A 47 2.24 5.72 1.81
CA GLU A 47 1.25 6.56 2.50
C GLU A 47 1.27 8.01 1.98
N GLN A 48 2.45 8.60 1.79
CA GLN A 48 2.55 9.96 1.24
C GLN A 48 1.87 10.05 -0.11
N TYR A 49 2.11 9.06 -0.97
CA TYR A 49 1.42 8.93 -2.26
C TYR A 49 -0.10 8.84 -2.11
N MET A 50 -0.60 7.97 -1.23
CA MET A 50 -2.04 7.81 -0.99
C MET A 50 -2.68 9.13 -0.53
N MET A 51 -2.03 9.86 0.39
CA MET A 51 -2.53 11.14 0.87
C MET A 51 -2.50 12.22 -0.21
N HIS A 52 -1.42 12.29 -1.00
CA HIS A 52 -1.35 13.24 -2.12
C HIS A 52 -2.43 12.95 -3.17
N ARG A 53 -2.63 11.69 -3.55
CA ARG A 53 -3.72 11.26 -4.46
C ARG A 53 -5.11 11.57 -3.90
N LYS A 54 -5.31 11.37 -2.59
CA LYS A 54 -6.54 11.78 -1.90
C LYS A 54 -6.75 13.29 -1.99
N ALA A 55 -5.70 14.09 -1.79
CA ALA A 55 -5.79 15.55 -1.88
C ALA A 55 -6.07 16.03 -3.31
N LEU A 56 -5.44 15.43 -4.32
CA LEU A 56 -5.74 15.69 -5.73
C LEU A 56 -7.22 15.41 -6.06
N LEU A 57 -7.76 14.30 -5.55
CA LEU A 57 -9.15 13.89 -5.79
C LEU A 57 -10.18 14.85 -5.21
N PHE A 58 -9.97 15.39 -4.01
CA PHE A 58 -10.98 16.17 -3.29
C PHE A 58 -10.71 17.68 -3.26
N ALA A 59 -9.45 18.08 -3.22
CA ALA A 59 -9.03 19.47 -3.07
C ALA A 59 -8.49 20.08 -4.37
N GLY A 60 -8.07 19.25 -5.32
CA GLY A 60 -7.46 19.68 -6.57
C GLY A 60 -5.98 20.04 -6.46
N PRO A 61 -5.29 20.25 -7.60
CA PRO A 61 -3.82 20.41 -7.66
C PRO A 61 -3.32 21.75 -7.10
N THR A 62 -4.15 22.78 -7.06
CA THR A 62 -3.75 24.12 -6.58
C THR A 62 -3.96 24.32 -5.07
N ASN A 63 -4.51 23.34 -4.36
CA ASN A 63 -4.73 23.44 -2.93
C ASN A 63 -3.42 23.31 -2.14
N GLU A 64 -3.25 24.12 -1.09
CA GLU A 64 -2.05 24.13 -0.25
C GLU A 64 -1.74 22.76 0.36
N ILE A 65 -2.75 21.99 0.79
CA ILE A 65 -2.55 20.65 1.36
C ILE A 65 -2.03 19.69 0.28
N THR A 66 -2.58 19.79 -0.93
CA THR A 66 -2.14 18.98 -2.07
C THR A 66 -0.66 19.26 -2.38
N GLN A 67 -0.30 20.54 -2.48
CA GLN A 67 1.07 20.96 -2.72
C GLN A 67 2.01 20.53 -1.59
N GLN A 68 1.60 20.66 -0.32
CA GLN A 68 2.40 20.21 0.83
C GLN A 68 2.63 18.69 0.83
N LEU A 69 1.62 17.91 0.45
CA LEU A 69 1.75 16.44 0.35
C LEU A 69 2.62 16.03 -0.84
N ALA A 70 2.64 16.82 -1.92
CA ALA A 70 3.53 16.65 -3.06
C ALA A 70 4.99 17.02 -2.72
N THR A 71 5.21 17.94 -1.78
CA THR A 71 6.55 18.36 -1.38
C THR A 71 7.20 17.37 -0.43
N GLY A 72 8.32 16.80 -0.88
CA GLY A 72 9.42 16.40 0.00
C GLY A 72 9.50 14.92 0.36
N TRP A 73 10.73 14.41 0.30
CA TRP A 73 11.16 13.11 0.83
C TRP A 73 11.21 13.05 2.37
N GLN A 74 10.97 14.16 3.06
CA GLN A 74 11.28 14.33 4.49
C GLN A 74 10.06 14.68 5.35
N THR A 75 8.84 14.58 4.80
CA THR A 75 7.63 14.91 5.57
C THR A 75 7.39 13.82 6.61
N HIS A 76 7.48 14.21 7.88
CA HIS A 76 7.35 13.30 9.02
C HIS A 76 5.98 12.58 8.98
N PRO A 77 5.89 11.26 9.30
CA PRO A 77 4.63 10.50 9.22
C PRO A 77 3.44 11.14 9.92
N ARG A 78 3.69 11.80 11.06
CA ARG A 78 2.69 12.56 11.80
C ARG A 78 2.08 13.69 10.98
N GLU A 79 2.89 14.41 10.20
CA GLU A 79 2.41 15.54 9.40
C GLU A 79 1.61 15.08 8.19
N ILE A 80 2.05 14.03 7.49
CA ILE A 80 1.28 13.40 6.40
C ILE A 80 -0.13 13.04 6.89
N ARG A 81 -0.22 12.41 8.07
CA ARG A 81 -1.50 12.03 8.69
C ARG A 81 -2.35 13.23 9.08
N ASN A 82 -1.73 14.29 9.63
CA ASN A 82 -2.44 15.51 9.98
C ASN A 82 -3.03 16.20 8.75
N LEU A 83 -2.24 16.30 7.68
CA LEU A 83 -2.67 16.88 6.40
C LEU A 83 -3.80 16.06 5.77
N GLY A 84 -3.68 14.72 5.78
CA GLY A 84 -4.70 13.80 5.27
C GLY A 84 -6.08 13.93 5.91
N ARG A 85 -6.15 14.41 7.17
CA ARG A 85 -7.39 14.70 7.91
C ARG A 85 -8.00 16.07 7.60
N LYS A 86 -7.20 16.99 7.03
CA LYS A 86 -7.60 18.36 6.71
C LYS A 86 -8.00 18.55 5.25
N ILE A 87 -7.92 17.49 4.43
CA ILE A 87 -8.30 17.54 3.02
C ILE A 87 -9.77 17.98 2.91
N PRO A 88 -10.06 19.13 2.26
CA PRO A 88 -11.42 19.62 2.10
C PRO A 88 -12.24 18.76 1.14
N ASN A 89 -13.56 18.92 1.15
CA ASN A 89 -14.51 18.26 0.24
C ASN A 89 -14.47 16.72 0.24
N PHE A 90 -13.94 16.12 1.30
CA PHE A 90 -13.89 14.68 1.43
C PHE A 90 -15.30 14.08 1.39
N SER A 91 -15.48 13.07 0.55
CA SER A 91 -16.68 12.22 0.49
C SER A 91 -16.25 10.78 0.68
N ASP A 92 -16.88 10.10 1.64
CA ASP A 92 -16.63 8.67 1.87
C ASP A 92 -16.95 7.86 0.62
N GLU A 93 -18.11 8.08 0.00
CA GLU A 93 -18.56 7.35 -1.21
C GLU A 93 -17.51 7.43 -2.33
N ILE A 94 -17.10 8.64 -2.71
CA ILE A 94 -16.08 8.86 -3.74
C ILE A 94 -14.75 8.22 -3.30
N TRP A 95 -14.39 8.30 -2.02
CA TRP A 95 -13.17 7.68 -1.54
C TRP A 95 -13.23 6.15 -1.62
N GLU A 96 -14.35 5.53 -1.28
CA GLU A 96 -14.51 4.07 -1.35
C GLU A 96 -14.37 3.56 -2.78
N GLU A 97 -14.89 4.29 -3.75
CA GLU A 97 -14.78 3.99 -5.18
C GLU A 97 -13.33 4.06 -5.69
N ASN A 98 -12.53 4.99 -5.17
CA ASN A 98 -11.20 5.32 -5.72
C ASN A 98 -10.02 4.74 -4.92
N ARG A 99 -10.17 4.54 -3.61
CA ARG A 99 -9.07 4.23 -2.68
C ARG A 99 -8.29 2.98 -3.06
N PHE A 100 -8.99 1.94 -3.54
CA PHE A 100 -8.36 0.66 -3.85
C PHE A 100 -7.40 0.80 -5.04
N ALA A 101 -7.86 1.40 -6.15
CA ALA A 101 -7.02 1.63 -7.33
C ALA A 101 -5.83 2.55 -7.01
N ILE A 102 -6.04 3.58 -6.19
CA ILE A 102 -4.96 4.46 -5.72
C ILE A 102 -3.90 3.66 -4.96
N VAL A 103 -4.28 2.83 -4.00
CA VAL A 103 -3.30 2.07 -3.21
C VAL A 103 -2.63 0.96 -4.02
N VAL A 104 -3.32 0.34 -4.97
CA VAL A 104 -2.71 -0.59 -5.94
C VAL A 104 -1.63 0.12 -6.74
N GLU A 105 -1.92 1.29 -7.31
CA GLU A 105 -0.94 2.02 -8.13
C GLU A 105 0.26 2.49 -7.29
N GLY A 106 0.04 3.04 -6.09
CA GLY A 106 1.12 3.41 -5.18
C GLY A 106 1.99 2.22 -4.76
N SER A 107 1.36 1.07 -4.50
CA SER A 107 2.07 -0.17 -4.19
C SER A 107 2.86 -0.66 -5.40
N TYR A 108 2.28 -0.63 -6.59
CA TYR A 108 2.97 -0.97 -7.83
C TYR A 108 4.20 -0.10 -8.05
N LEU A 109 4.08 1.23 -7.96
CA LEU A 109 5.22 2.15 -8.14
C LEU A 109 6.33 1.89 -7.11
N LYS A 110 5.96 1.66 -5.85
CA LYS A 110 6.91 1.29 -4.78
C LYS A 110 7.68 0.01 -5.12
N PHE A 111 6.98 -1.05 -5.51
CA PHE A 111 7.58 -2.37 -5.72
C PHE A 111 8.25 -2.51 -7.10
N SER A 112 7.79 -1.82 -8.14
CA SER A 112 8.38 -1.92 -9.48
C SER A 112 9.69 -1.14 -9.61
N GLN A 113 9.87 -0.06 -8.83
CA GLN A 113 11.05 0.80 -8.87
C GLN A 113 12.16 0.40 -7.87
N ASN A 114 11.91 -0.62 -7.05
CA ASN A 114 12.89 -1.14 -6.09
C ASN A 114 13.00 -2.66 -6.23
N GLU A 115 14.08 -3.13 -6.86
CA GLU A 115 14.24 -4.54 -7.21
C GLU A 115 14.28 -5.45 -5.97
N GLU A 116 14.92 -5.04 -4.88
CA GLU A 116 14.93 -5.82 -3.63
C GLU A 116 13.51 -6.01 -3.09
N LEU A 117 12.74 -4.93 -2.96
CA LEU A 117 11.36 -4.99 -2.49
C LEU A 117 10.47 -5.79 -3.45
N LYS A 118 10.67 -5.64 -4.76
CA LYS A 118 9.99 -6.44 -5.78
C LYS A 118 10.17 -7.93 -5.50
N GLN A 119 11.42 -8.37 -5.34
CA GLN A 119 11.74 -9.77 -5.08
C GLN A 119 11.14 -10.25 -3.75
N MET A 120 11.17 -9.42 -2.70
CA MET A 120 10.54 -9.75 -1.43
C MET A 120 9.01 -9.92 -1.56
N LEU A 121 8.33 -9.08 -2.34
CA LEU A 121 6.90 -9.24 -2.62
C LEU A 121 6.62 -10.49 -3.45
N LEU A 122 7.40 -10.76 -4.50
CA LEU A 122 7.24 -11.95 -5.34
C LEU A 122 7.50 -13.24 -4.55
N ALA A 123 8.47 -13.24 -3.63
CA ALA A 123 8.76 -14.36 -2.73
C ALA A 123 7.61 -14.70 -1.76
N THR A 124 6.59 -13.84 -1.66
CA THR A 124 5.36 -14.22 -0.96
C THR A 124 4.58 -15.32 -1.68
N GLY A 125 4.88 -15.59 -2.96
CA GLY A 125 4.27 -16.66 -3.75
C GLY A 125 2.78 -16.42 -3.91
N GLU A 126 1.94 -17.45 -3.74
CA GLU A 126 0.48 -17.31 -3.77
C GLU A 126 -0.13 -17.12 -2.37
N ARG A 127 0.69 -16.90 -1.33
CA ARG A 127 0.19 -16.72 0.04
C ARG A 127 -0.70 -15.48 0.14
N GLU A 128 -1.74 -15.58 0.95
CA GLU A 128 -2.59 -14.45 1.30
C GLU A 128 -1.81 -13.44 2.13
N LEU A 129 -1.86 -12.16 1.75
CA LEU A 129 -1.25 -11.07 2.50
C LEU A 129 -2.30 -10.44 3.41
N VAL A 130 -2.02 -10.35 4.70
CA VAL A 130 -2.99 -9.92 5.72
C VAL A 130 -2.43 -8.78 6.56
N GLU A 131 -3.01 -7.60 6.41
CA GLU A 131 -2.69 -6.47 7.30
C GLU A 131 -3.35 -6.69 8.66
N ALA A 132 -2.57 -7.22 9.60
CA ALA A 132 -2.96 -7.59 10.95
C ALA A 132 -2.96 -6.39 11.92
N SER A 133 -3.57 -5.29 11.48
CA SER A 133 -3.81 -4.10 12.30
C SER A 133 -5.02 -4.34 13.22
N PRO A 134 -4.87 -4.26 14.56
CA PRO A 134 -5.97 -4.53 15.49
C PRO A 134 -7.12 -3.51 15.45
N MET A 135 -6.85 -2.31 14.95
CA MET A 135 -7.78 -1.18 15.01
C MET A 135 -8.31 -0.77 13.63
N ASP A 136 -7.67 -1.23 12.55
CA ASP A 136 -8.06 -0.90 11.18
C ASP A 136 -8.88 -2.05 10.59
N ARG A 137 -10.15 -1.76 10.25
CA ARG A 137 -11.07 -2.71 9.62
C ARG A 137 -11.32 -2.43 8.14
N ILE A 138 -10.66 -1.41 7.56
CA ILE A 138 -10.75 -1.07 6.15
C ILE A 138 -9.49 -1.58 5.44
N TRP A 139 -8.32 -1.06 5.81
CA TRP A 139 -7.05 -1.51 5.23
C TRP A 139 -6.61 -2.83 5.86
N GLY A 140 -6.86 -2.99 7.16
CA GLY A 140 -6.57 -4.19 7.93
C GLY A 140 -7.76 -5.10 8.23
N VAL A 141 -7.47 -6.19 8.95
CA VAL A 141 -8.47 -7.17 9.40
C VAL A 141 -9.12 -6.86 10.75
N GLY A 142 -8.63 -5.88 11.51
CA GLY A 142 -9.13 -5.57 12.85
C GLY A 142 -8.67 -6.57 13.93
N PHE A 143 -7.62 -7.33 13.66
CA PHE A 143 -7.05 -8.34 14.56
C PHE A 143 -5.52 -8.37 14.41
N GLY A 144 -4.82 -8.68 15.49
CA GLY A 144 -3.37 -8.91 15.45
C GLY A 144 -3.03 -10.27 14.86
N ALA A 145 -1.79 -10.47 14.43
CA ALA A 145 -1.37 -11.70 13.73
C ALA A 145 -1.70 -12.99 14.51
N ARG A 146 -1.63 -12.94 15.86
CA ARG A 146 -1.90 -14.09 16.74
C ARG A 146 -3.36 -14.56 16.75
N ASN A 147 -4.32 -13.66 16.52
CA ASN A 147 -5.74 -13.97 16.60
C ASN A 147 -6.52 -13.72 15.30
N ALA A 148 -5.86 -13.18 14.26
CA ALA A 148 -6.47 -12.96 12.96
C ALA A 148 -7.03 -14.26 12.37
N GLY A 149 -6.24 -15.34 12.29
CA GLY A 149 -6.67 -16.61 11.70
C GLY A 149 -7.95 -17.19 12.33
N SER A 150 -8.05 -17.23 13.66
CA SER A 150 -9.24 -17.74 14.37
C SER A 150 -10.46 -16.84 14.26
N ASN A 151 -10.27 -15.56 13.91
CA ASN A 151 -11.34 -14.57 13.77
C ASN A 151 -11.63 -14.21 12.31
N ARG A 152 -11.29 -15.07 11.34
CA ARG A 152 -11.50 -14.81 9.89
C ARG A 152 -12.91 -14.37 9.54
N HIS A 153 -13.91 -14.98 10.16
CA HIS A 153 -15.34 -14.65 10.00
C HIS A 153 -15.73 -13.25 10.51
N LYS A 154 -14.86 -12.58 11.28
CA LYS A 154 -15.05 -11.24 11.84
C LYS A 154 -14.11 -10.21 11.22
N TRP A 155 -13.37 -10.55 10.17
CA TRP A 155 -12.39 -9.62 9.60
C TRP A 155 -13.01 -8.33 9.09
N GLY A 156 -12.20 -7.28 9.11
CA GLY A 156 -12.36 -6.13 8.24
C GLY A 156 -12.11 -6.48 6.76
N LEU A 157 -11.98 -5.45 5.93
CA LEU A 157 -11.90 -5.61 4.48
C LEU A 157 -10.54 -6.11 3.98
N ASN A 158 -9.46 -5.93 4.77
CA ASN A 158 -8.08 -6.25 4.38
C ASN A 158 -7.70 -5.64 3.02
N LEU A 159 -8.10 -4.40 2.74
CA LEU A 159 -7.89 -3.78 1.43
C LEU A 159 -6.40 -3.66 1.07
N LEU A 160 -5.51 -3.45 2.04
CA LEU A 160 -4.08 -3.33 1.74
C LEU A 160 -3.51 -4.69 1.32
N GLY A 161 -3.85 -5.76 2.05
CA GLY A 161 -3.47 -7.12 1.67
C GLY A 161 -3.92 -7.46 0.23
N LYS A 162 -5.18 -7.12 -0.11
CA LYS A 162 -5.73 -7.30 -1.46
C LYS A 162 -4.98 -6.46 -2.51
N ALA A 163 -4.67 -5.20 -2.21
CA ALA A 163 -3.97 -4.32 -3.13
C ALA A 163 -2.53 -4.80 -3.42
N LEU A 164 -1.84 -5.35 -2.42
CA LEU A 164 -0.52 -5.95 -2.56
C LEU A 164 -0.56 -7.24 -3.40
N MET A 165 -1.59 -8.06 -3.24
CA MET A 165 -1.77 -9.27 -4.06
C MET A 165 -2.07 -8.92 -5.52
N GLU A 166 -2.86 -7.87 -5.79
CA GLU A 166 -3.08 -7.37 -7.15
C GLU A 166 -1.79 -6.79 -7.74
N THR A 167 -1.02 -6.04 -6.95
CA THR A 167 0.31 -5.54 -7.34
C THR A 167 1.25 -6.68 -7.71
N ARG A 168 1.31 -7.73 -6.88
CA ARG A 168 2.11 -8.94 -7.12
C ARG A 168 1.72 -9.60 -8.44
N LYS A 169 0.42 -9.77 -8.69
CA LYS A 169 -0.12 -10.34 -9.93
C LYS A 169 0.30 -9.53 -11.16
N ARG A 170 0.20 -8.20 -11.09
CA ARG A 170 0.65 -7.30 -12.17
C ARG A 170 2.14 -7.48 -12.47
N LEU A 171 2.99 -7.47 -11.45
CA LEU A 171 4.45 -7.62 -11.60
C LEU A 171 4.85 -8.99 -12.19
N VAL A 172 4.15 -10.06 -11.81
CA VAL A 172 4.36 -11.41 -12.38
C VAL A 172 4.00 -11.43 -13.87
N ASN A 173 2.87 -10.83 -14.25
CA ASN A 173 2.43 -10.81 -15.64
C ASN A 173 3.35 -9.99 -16.53
N GLU A 174 3.87 -8.86 -16.03
CA GLU A 174 4.85 -8.05 -16.75
C GLU A 174 6.14 -8.83 -16.99
N GLY A 175 6.67 -9.53 -15.99
CA GLY A 175 7.88 -10.35 -16.14
C GLY A 175 7.76 -11.46 -17.20
N ARG A 176 6.60 -12.12 -17.27
CA ARG A 176 6.33 -13.18 -18.27
C ARG A 176 6.22 -12.69 -19.71
N ASN A 177 5.99 -11.39 -19.92
CA ASN A 177 5.93 -10.81 -21.27
C ASN A 177 7.33 -10.50 -21.84
N TYR A 178 8.38 -10.65 -21.02
CA TYR A 178 9.79 -10.43 -21.41
C TYR A 178 10.60 -11.74 -21.51
N ASP A 179 9.99 -12.90 -21.23
CA ASP A 179 10.55 -14.25 -21.40
C ASP A 179 10.05 -14.92 -22.69
#